data_AF-A0A7W7ISH6-F1
#
_entry.id   AF-A0A7W7ISH6-F1
#
_cell.length_a   1.000
_cell.length_b   1.000
_cell.length_c   1.000
_cell.angle_alpha   90.00
_cell.angle_beta   90.00
_cell.angle_gamma   90.00
#
_symmetry.space_group_name_H-M   'P 1'
#
loop_
_entity.id
_entity.type
_entity.pdbx_description
1 polymer ?
#
loop_
_entity_poly.entity_id
_entity_poly.type
_entity_poly.pdbx_seq_one_letter_code
_entity_poly.pdbx_strand_id
1 'polypeptide(L)'
;MNTATKAAAANKKKMDDLTVGLCALVVVSSGLTVATPFWPAQLGNAPQLGVVLLAAAVAVFSAIHSLHWWRALDEAAKEAHKWAWWWGGNLGLVVGGAGVVAATLMGLDVNLLPAFVQRSDAALVATGVLGVFAAQAVGYGLAWCGWWMARR
;
A
#
# COMPACT_ATOMS: atom_id res chain seq x y z
N MET A 1 -6.01 26.60 -28.64
CA MET A 1 -5.69 25.74 -27.48
C MET A 1 -4.43 26.28 -26.81
N ASN A 2 -4.51 26.75 -25.56
CA ASN A 2 -3.40 27.42 -24.90
C ASN A 2 -2.35 26.41 -24.36
N THR A 3 -1.18 26.90 -23.99
CA THR A 3 -0.04 26.08 -23.53
C THR A 3 -0.39 25.23 -22.30
N ALA A 4 -1.21 25.76 -21.38
CA ALA A 4 -1.66 25.05 -20.20
C ALA A 4 -2.57 23.86 -20.55
N THR A 5 -3.49 24.02 -21.52
CA THR A 5 -4.35 22.92 -21.98
C THR A 5 -3.53 21.81 -22.64
N LYS A 6 -2.47 22.15 -23.39
CA LYS A 6 -1.56 21.16 -24.00
C LYS A 6 -0.78 20.38 -22.94
N ALA A 7 -0.27 21.05 -21.92
CA ALA A 7 0.47 20.40 -20.82
C ALA A 7 -0.42 19.45 -20.01
N ALA A 8 -1.67 19.85 -19.72
CA ALA A 8 -2.63 18.99 -19.03
C ALA A 8 -2.98 17.73 -19.85
N ALA A 9 -3.21 17.88 -21.16
CA ALA A 9 -3.48 16.75 -22.05
C ALA A 9 -2.29 15.78 -22.14
N ALA A 10 -1.06 16.31 -22.20
CA ALA A 10 0.15 15.50 -22.22
C ALA A 10 0.35 14.71 -20.91
N ASN A 11 0.10 15.34 -19.75
CA ASN A 11 0.18 14.66 -18.45
C ASN A 11 -0.86 13.54 -18.32
N LYS A 12 -2.11 13.79 -18.73
CA LYS A 12 -3.15 12.77 -18.73
C LYS A 12 -2.75 11.57 -19.59
N LYS A 13 -2.32 11.83 -20.84
CA LYS A 13 -1.84 10.77 -21.74
C LYS A 13 -0.71 9.95 -21.12
N LYS A 14 0.24 10.59 -20.44
CA LYS A 14 1.35 9.91 -19.76
C LYS A 14 0.86 8.96 -18.65
N MET A 15 -0.18 9.34 -17.89
CA MET A 15 -0.77 8.47 -16.87
C MET A 15 -1.55 7.30 -17.47
N ASP A 16 -2.27 7.55 -18.56
CA ASP A 16 -2.99 6.50 -19.29
C ASP A 16 -2.00 5.46 -19.85
N ASP A 17 -0.91 5.91 -20.48
CA ASP A 17 0.17 5.06 -20.99
C ASP A 17 0.83 4.24 -19.86
N LEU A 18 1.05 4.83 -18.67
CA LEU A 18 1.58 4.14 -17.50
C LEU A 18 0.63 3.03 -17.00
N THR A 19 -0.67 3.29 -17.05
CA THR A 19 -1.72 2.33 -16.63
C THR A 19 -1.78 1.15 -17.60
N VAL A 20 -1.73 1.42 -18.90
CA VAL A 20 -1.63 0.36 -19.92
C VAL A 20 -0.35 -0.46 -19.73
N GLY A 21 0.77 0.19 -19.43
CA GLY A 21 2.03 -0.48 -19.10
C GLY A 21 1.92 -1.41 -17.89
N LEU A 22 1.24 -0.98 -16.83
CA LEU A 22 0.98 -1.81 -15.66
C LEU A 22 0.10 -3.02 -16.02
N CYS A 23 -0.98 -2.83 -16.76
CA CYS A 23 -1.84 -3.93 -17.21
C CYS A 23 -1.07 -4.96 -18.05
N ALA A 24 -0.23 -4.49 -18.98
CA ALA A 24 0.63 -5.37 -19.76
C ALA A 24 1.63 -6.13 -18.87
N LEU A 25 2.23 -5.46 -17.88
CA LEU A 25 3.12 -6.10 -16.91
C LEU A 25 2.41 -7.15 -16.06
N VAL A 26 1.17 -6.92 -15.63
CA VAL A 26 0.35 -7.92 -14.92
C VAL A 26 0.17 -9.19 -15.78
N VAL A 27 -0.16 -9.01 -17.06
CA VAL A 27 -0.32 -10.14 -17.99
C VAL A 27 1.01 -10.88 -18.17
N VAL A 28 2.10 -10.17 -18.46
CA VAL A 28 3.43 -10.78 -18.69
C VAL A 28 3.94 -11.49 -17.42
N SER A 29 3.80 -10.87 -16.26
CA SER A 29 4.25 -11.45 -14.98
C SER A 29 3.46 -12.71 -14.62
N SER A 30 2.17 -12.78 -14.92
CA SER A 30 1.36 -13.98 -14.66
C SER A 30 1.83 -15.23 -15.42
N GLY A 31 2.52 -15.05 -16.56
CA GLY A 31 3.07 -16.14 -17.36
C GLY A 31 4.48 -16.60 -16.96
N LEU A 32 5.17 -15.85 -16.10
CA LEU A 32 6.57 -16.10 -15.73
C LEU A 32 6.67 -16.92 -14.42
N THR A 33 6.67 -18.24 -14.55
CA THR A 33 6.73 -19.18 -13.42
C THR A 33 8.14 -19.59 -13.00
N VAL A 34 9.18 -19.14 -13.73
CA VAL A 34 10.59 -19.47 -13.43
C VAL A 34 11.00 -18.90 -12.06
N ALA A 35 11.82 -19.66 -11.32
CA ALA A 35 12.37 -19.20 -10.05
C ALA A 35 13.30 -17.99 -10.26
N THR A 36 13.30 -17.06 -9.30
CA THR A 36 14.15 -15.86 -9.38
C THR A 36 15.63 -16.24 -9.31
N PRO A 37 16.43 -16.00 -10.37
CA PRO A 37 17.76 -16.60 -10.51
C PRO A 37 18.83 -16.00 -9.58
N PHE A 38 18.58 -14.81 -9.02
CA PHE A 38 19.48 -14.10 -8.11
C PHE A 38 19.00 -14.14 -6.66
N TRP A 39 18.08 -15.05 -6.31
CA TRP A 39 17.55 -15.15 -4.95
C TRP A 39 18.60 -15.70 -3.96
N PRO A 40 18.88 -15.00 -2.84
CA PRO A 40 19.80 -15.50 -1.83
C PRO A 40 19.27 -16.77 -1.16
N ALA A 41 20.06 -17.86 -1.18
CA ALA A 41 19.68 -19.14 -0.61
C ALA A 41 19.36 -19.06 0.90
N GLN A 42 19.94 -18.08 1.61
CA GLN A 42 19.70 -17.85 3.03
C GLN A 42 18.26 -17.37 3.33
N LEU A 43 17.55 -16.83 2.32
CA LEU A 43 16.17 -16.38 2.43
C LEU A 43 15.16 -17.50 2.10
N GLY A 44 15.64 -18.73 1.90
CA GLY A 44 14.81 -19.88 1.57
C GLY A 44 14.49 -20.00 0.08
N ASN A 45 13.32 -20.56 -0.23
CA ASN A 45 12.91 -20.86 -1.59
C ASN A 45 12.74 -19.58 -2.42
N ALA A 46 13.30 -19.58 -3.62
CA ALA A 46 13.18 -18.45 -4.53
C ALA A 46 11.72 -18.25 -4.95
N PRO A 47 11.18 -17.02 -4.85
CA PRO A 47 9.87 -16.70 -5.39
C PRO A 47 9.90 -16.78 -6.93
N GLN A 48 8.72 -16.95 -7.52
CA GLN A 48 8.57 -16.88 -8.98
C GLN A 48 8.94 -15.49 -9.47
N LEU A 49 9.71 -15.41 -10.56
CA LEU A 49 10.17 -14.17 -11.14
C LEU A 49 8.98 -13.27 -11.53
N GLY A 50 7.89 -13.86 -12.00
CA GLY A 50 6.64 -13.14 -12.27
C GLY A 50 6.12 -12.37 -11.05
N VAL A 51 6.08 -13.01 -9.89
CA VAL A 51 5.62 -12.37 -8.63
C VAL A 51 6.52 -11.19 -8.25
N VAL A 52 7.84 -11.34 -8.38
CA VAL A 52 8.80 -10.27 -8.08
C VAL A 52 8.60 -9.08 -9.03
N LEU A 53 8.47 -9.34 -10.33
CA LEU A 53 8.24 -8.30 -11.33
C LEU A 53 6.91 -7.58 -11.11
N LEU A 54 5.85 -8.33 -10.78
CA LEU A 54 4.54 -7.76 -10.47
C LEU A 54 4.61 -6.84 -9.24
N ALA A 55 5.21 -7.32 -8.15
CA ALA A 55 5.37 -6.52 -6.94
C ALA A 55 6.17 -5.23 -7.19
N ALA A 56 7.28 -5.33 -7.94
CA ALA A 56 8.09 -4.18 -8.32
C ALA A 56 7.31 -3.19 -9.21
N ALA A 57 6.58 -3.69 -10.20
CA ALA A 57 5.76 -2.86 -11.09
C ALA A 57 4.66 -2.10 -10.32
N VAL A 58 3.95 -2.79 -9.43
CA VAL A 58 2.91 -2.17 -8.57
C VAL A 58 3.52 -1.12 -7.66
N ALA A 59 4.69 -1.38 -7.05
CA ALA A 59 5.37 -0.42 -6.19
C ALA A 59 5.79 0.84 -6.95
N VAL A 60 6.44 0.69 -8.12
CA VAL A 60 6.89 1.82 -8.95
C VAL A 60 5.70 2.62 -9.48
N PHE A 61 4.66 1.94 -9.98
CA PHE A 61 3.44 2.58 -10.43
C PHE A 61 2.78 3.40 -9.32
N SER A 62 2.62 2.79 -8.13
CA SER A 62 2.03 3.45 -6.97
C SER A 62 2.83 4.69 -6.55
N ALA A 63 4.17 4.61 -6.56
CA ALA A 63 5.03 5.74 -6.24
C ALA A 63 4.90 6.89 -7.25
N ILE A 64 4.96 6.59 -8.56
CA ILE A 64 4.83 7.61 -9.62
C ILE A 64 3.45 8.26 -9.57
N HIS A 65 2.38 7.45 -9.45
CA HIS A 65 1.02 7.94 -9.39
C HIS A 65 0.79 8.81 -8.15
N SER A 66 1.26 8.36 -6.99
CA SER A 66 1.16 9.11 -5.73
C SER A 66 1.91 10.44 -5.81
N LEU A 67 3.10 10.47 -6.43
CA LEU A 67 3.86 11.70 -6.62
C LEU A 67 3.15 12.69 -7.55
N HIS A 68 2.55 12.19 -8.64
CA HIS A 68 1.79 13.04 -9.56
C HIS A 68 0.55 13.63 -8.88
N TRP A 69 -0.21 12.78 -8.20
CA TRP A 69 -1.38 13.18 -7.44
C TRP A 69 -1.03 14.19 -6.33
N TRP A 70 0.05 13.96 -5.58
CA TRP A 70 0.52 14.86 -4.52
C TRP A 70 0.83 16.28 -5.04
N ARG A 71 1.41 16.39 -6.23
CA ARG A 71 1.72 17.68 -6.85
C ARG A 71 0.48 18.48 -7.25
N ALA A 72 -0.64 17.81 -7.49
CA ALA A 72 -1.90 18.44 -7.87
C ALA A 72 -2.72 18.93 -6.67
N LEU A 73 -2.38 18.50 -5.44
CA LEU A 73 -3.07 18.93 -4.23
C LEU A 73 -2.78 20.39 -3.87
N ASP A 74 -3.77 21.06 -3.32
CA ASP A 74 -3.59 22.34 -2.65
C ASP A 74 -2.82 22.18 -1.32
N GLU A 75 -2.39 23.30 -0.74
CA GLU A 75 -1.61 23.28 0.48
C GLU A 75 -2.40 22.82 1.70
N ALA A 76 -3.70 23.14 1.78
CA ALA A 76 -4.56 22.70 2.88
C ALA A 76 -4.72 21.17 2.90
N ALA A 77 -4.94 20.56 1.73
CA ALA A 77 -5.00 19.13 1.55
C ALA A 77 -3.66 18.46 1.91
N LYS A 78 -2.52 19.01 1.47
CA LYS A 78 -1.20 18.48 1.84
C LYS A 78 -0.94 18.55 3.35
N GLU A 79 -1.36 19.62 4.02
CA GLU A 79 -1.28 19.71 5.47
C GLU A 79 -2.17 18.69 6.17
N ALA A 80 -3.40 18.51 5.70
CA ALA A 80 -4.29 17.48 6.21
C ALA A 80 -3.65 16.08 6.09
N HIS A 81 -3.04 15.75 4.95
CA HIS A 81 -2.32 14.48 4.74
C HIS A 81 -1.14 14.31 5.71
N LYS A 82 -0.28 15.33 5.84
CA LYS A 82 0.88 15.28 6.75
C LYS A 82 0.44 15.13 8.21
N TRP A 83 -0.57 15.90 8.62
CA TRP A 83 -1.09 15.87 9.98
C TRP A 83 -1.75 14.52 10.31
N ALA A 84 -2.59 14.03 9.40
CA ALA A 84 -3.25 12.73 9.54
C ALA A 84 -2.25 11.56 9.53
N TRP A 85 -1.19 11.65 8.73
CA TRP A 85 -0.10 10.66 8.74
C TRP A 85 0.63 10.65 10.08
N TRP A 86 1.09 11.82 10.54
CA TRP A 86 1.88 11.92 11.75
C TRP A 86 1.08 11.51 12.99
N TRP A 87 -0.09 12.11 13.19
CA TRP A 87 -0.91 11.85 14.38
C TRP A 87 -1.77 10.62 14.21
N GLY A 88 -2.62 10.56 13.19
CA GLY A 88 -3.54 9.45 13.00
C GLY A 88 -2.85 8.14 12.67
N GLY A 89 -2.02 8.13 11.64
CA GLY A 89 -1.37 6.92 11.13
C GLY A 89 -0.48 6.25 12.17
N ASN A 90 0.45 7.00 12.78
CA ASN A 90 1.33 6.44 13.80
C ASN A 90 0.60 6.05 15.09
N LEU A 91 -0.38 6.84 15.56
CA LEU A 91 -1.19 6.42 16.71
C LEU A 91 -2.01 5.17 16.40
N GLY A 92 -2.55 5.05 15.18
CA GLY A 92 -3.23 3.85 14.72
C GLY A 92 -2.32 2.62 14.76
N LEU A 93 -1.05 2.75 14.35
CA LEU A 93 -0.05 1.68 14.47
C LEU A 93 0.24 1.29 15.93
N VAL A 94 0.46 2.27 16.80
CA VAL A 94 0.75 2.03 18.22
C VAL A 94 -0.44 1.37 18.91
N VAL A 95 -1.65 1.89 18.70
CA VAL A 95 -2.88 1.37 19.29
C VAL A 95 -3.21 -0.02 18.73
N GLY A 96 -3.06 -0.22 17.42
CA GLY A 96 -3.26 -1.53 16.78
C GLY A 96 -2.28 -2.58 17.30
N GLY A 97 -0.99 -2.24 17.38
CA GLY A 97 0.04 -3.11 17.94
C GLY A 97 -0.22 -3.44 19.42
N ALA A 98 -0.55 -2.43 20.24
CA ALA A 98 -0.91 -2.61 21.63
C ALA A 98 -2.15 -3.51 21.80
N GLY A 99 -3.14 -3.39 20.91
CA GLY A 99 -4.32 -4.24 20.90
C GLY A 99 -3.99 -5.72 20.64
N VAL A 100 -3.10 -6.00 19.69
CA VAL A 100 -2.63 -7.37 19.42
C VAL A 100 -1.87 -7.95 20.62
N VAL A 101 -0.97 -7.16 21.22
CA VAL A 101 -0.24 -7.58 22.43
C VAL A 101 -1.18 -7.85 23.60
N ALA A 102 -2.14 -6.94 23.85
CA ALA A 102 -3.12 -7.10 24.92
C ALA A 102 -3.98 -8.36 24.71
N ALA A 103 -4.49 -8.58 23.50
CA ALA A 103 -5.25 -9.79 23.16
C ALA A 103 -4.44 -11.07 23.44
N THR A 104 -3.14 -11.06 23.10
CA THR A 104 -2.23 -12.18 23.34
C THR A 104 -2.04 -12.44 24.84
N LEU A 105 -1.79 -11.38 25.63
CA LEU A 105 -1.61 -11.48 27.08
C LEU A 105 -2.87 -11.90 27.82
N MET A 106 -4.05 -11.56 27.29
CA MET A 106 -5.35 -11.98 27.83
C MET A 106 -5.73 -13.41 27.45
N GLY A 107 -4.90 -14.11 26.66
CA GLY A 107 -5.20 -15.46 26.17
C GLY A 107 -6.41 -15.50 25.22
N LEU A 108 -6.73 -14.39 24.55
CA LEU A 108 -7.78 -14.37 23.55
C LEU A 108 -7.31 -15.17 22.35
N ASP A 109 -8.00 -16.27 22.06
CA ASP A 109 -7.73 -17.10 20.90
C ASP A 109 -8.33 -16.45 19.64
N VAL A 110 -7.69 -15.36 19.20
CA VAL A 110 -8.12 -14.60 18.03
C VAL A 110 -7.59 -15.33 16.80
N ASN A 111 -8.46 -16.06 16.11
CA ASN A 111 -8.10 -16.60 14.81
C ASN A 111 -8.02 -15.46 13.79
N LEU A 112 -6.80 -14.98 13.54
CA LEU A 112 -6.50 -13.88 12.62
C LEU A 112 -6.66 -14.27 11.15
N LEU A 113 -6.72 -15.57 10.85
CA LEU A 113 -6.90 -16.07 9.50
C LEU A 113 -8.37 -16.40 9.23
N PRO A 114 -8.93 -15.95 8.10
CA PRO A 114 -10.25 -16.42 7.66
C PRO A 114 -10.25 -17.95 7.53
N ALA A 115 -11.39 -18.59 7.84
CA ALA A 115 -11.51 -20.05 7.86
C ALA A 115 -11.16 -20.75 6.52
N PHE A 116 -11.22 -20.01 5.40
CA PHE A 116 -10.87 -20.51 4.07
C PHE A 116 -9.37 -20.40 3.72
N VAL A 117 -8.55 -19.77 4.57
CA VAL A 117 -7.11 -19.61 4.34
C VAL A 117 -6.36 -20.73 5.06
N GLN A 118 -5.58 -21.51 4.33
CA GLN A 118 -4.71 -22.51 4.95
C GLN A 118 -3.66 -21.83 5.82
N ARG A 119 -3.52 -22.33 7.05
CA ARG A 119 -2.53 -21.81 8.01
C ARG A 119 -1.12 -22.15 7.54
N SER A 120 -0.33 -21.13 7.29
CA SER A 120 1.10 -21.21 7.00
C SER A 120 1.81 -19.98 7.56
N ASP A 121 3.13 -20.08 7.79
CA ASP A 121 3.94 -18.96 8.29
C ASP A 121 3.83 -17.74 7.37
N ALA A 122 3.84 -17.98 6.04
CA ALA A 122 3.65 -16.93 5.05
C ALA A 122 2.27 -16.26 5.14
N ALA A 123 1.20 -17.04 5.36
CA ALA A 123 -0.14 -16.49 5.55
C ALA A 123 -0.23 -15.62 6.82
N LEU A 124 0.38 -16.07 7.93
CA LEU A 124 0.42 -15.31 9.17
C LEU A 124 1.20 -14.00 9.03
N VAL A 125 2.35 -14.04 8.36
CA VAL A 125 3.14 -12.83 8.05
C VAL A 125 2.33 -11.87 7.17
N ALA A 126 1.69 -12.37 6.10
CA ALA A 126 0.86 -11.55 5.23
C ALA A 126 -0.30 -10.90 5.99
N THR A 127 -0.98 -11.64 6.87
CA THR A 127 -2.04 -11.11 7.73
C THR A 127 -1.51 -10.05 8.69
N GLY A 128 -0.33 -10.24 9.28
CA GLY A 128 0.32 -9.23 10.12
C GLY A 128 0.61 -7.94 9.35
N VAL A 129 1.19 -8.05 8.16
CA VAL A 129 1.48 -6.90 7.27
C VAL A 129 0.19 -6.16 6.92
N LEU A 130 -0.86 -6.87 6.51
CA LEU A 130 -2.17 -6.27 6.22
C LEU A 130 -2.78 -5.61 7.46
N GLY A 131 -2.66 -6.24 8.63
CA GLY A 131 -3.14 -5.69 9.90
C GLY A 131 -2.44 -4.37 10.27
N VAL A 132 -1.13 -4.29 10.07
CA VAL A 132 -0.33 -3.06 10.27
C VAL A 132 -0.84 -1.95 9.35
N PHE A 133 -0.99 -2.21 8.05
CA PHE A 133 -1.51 -1.22 7.11
C PHE A 133 -2.96 -0.83 7.41
N ALA A 134 -3.81 -1.77 7.83
CA ALA A 134 -5.19 -1.49 8.20
C ALA A 134 -5.25 -0.60 9.45
N ALA A 135 -4.48 -0.91 10.49
CA ALA A 135 -4.42 -0.09 11.71
C ALA A 135 -3.93 1.33 11.40
N GLN A 136 -2.89 1.47 10.57
CA GLN A 136 -2.41 2.76 10.11
C GLN A 136 -3.48 3.51 9.31
N ALA A 137 -4.16 2.85 8.37
CA ALA A 137 -5.19 3.46 7.53
C ALA A 137 -6.40 3.93 8.33
N VAL A 138 -6.83 3.15 9.33
CA VAL A 138 -7.94 3.54 10.24
C VAL A 138 -7.55 4.77 11.05
N GLY A 139 -6.40 4.75 11.72
CA GLY A 139 -5.94 5.89 12.51
C GLY A 139 -5.75 7.14 11.65
N TYR A 140 -5.14 6.98 10.47
CA TYR A 140 -4.99 8.02 9.46
C TYR A 140 -6.35 8.60 9.06
N GLY A 141 -7.33 7.76 8.72
CA GLY A 141 -8.65 8.18 8.27
C GLY A 141 -9.42 8.96 9.33
N LEU A 142 -9.37 8.50 10.58
CA LEU A 142 -9.99 9.21 11.71
C LEU A 142 -9.38 10.60 11.91
N ALA A 143 -8.06 10.70 11.90
CA ALA A 143 -7.36 11.99 12.04
C ALA A 143 -7.64 12.92 10.85
N TRP A 144 -7.65 12.40 9.63
CA TRP A 144 -7.97 13.17 8.44
C TRP A 144 -9.40 13.75 8.49
N CYS A 145 -10.39 12.93 8.85
CA CYS A 145 -11.76 13.40 9.05
C CYS A 145 -11.85 14.45 10.17
N GLY A 146 -11.16 14.22 11.29
CA GLY A 146 -11.08 15.16 12.41
C GLY A 146 -10.48 16.50 12.03
N TRP A 147 -9.43 16.51 11.20
CA TRP A 147 -8.78 17.73 10.73
C TRP A 147 -9.74 18.64 9.99
N TRP A 148 -10.55 18.07 9.08
CA TRP A 148 -11.55 18.81 8.34
C TRP A 148 -12.70 19.27 9.22
N MET A 149 -13.20 18.42 10.13
CA MET A 149 -14.29 18.80 11.04
C MET A 149 -13.90 19.96 11.96
N ALA A 150 -12.65 20.02 12.43
CA ALA A 150 -12.16 21.08 13.29
C ALA A 150 -11.89 22.41 12.56
N ARG A 151 -11.84 22.41 11.23
CA ARG A 151 -11.49 23.57 10.39
C ARG A 151 -12.57 23.90 9.36
N ARG A 152 -13.82 23.53 9.67
CA ARG A 152 -14.99 23.98 8.92
C ARG A 152 -15.38 25.39 9.31
#